data_AF-A0A0J7K3F7-F1
#
_entry.id   AF-A0A0J7K3F7-F1
#
_cell.length_a   1.000
_cell.length_b   1.000
_cell.length_c   1.000
_cell.angle_alpha   90.00
_cell.angle_beta   90.00
_cell.angle_gamma   90.00
#
_symmetry.space_group_name_H-M   'P 1'
#
loop_
_entity.id
_entity.type
_entity.pdbx_description
1 polymer ?
#
loop_
_entity_poly.entity_id
_entity_poly.type
_entity_poly.pdbx_seq_one_letter_code
_entity_poly.pdbx_strand_id
1 'polypeptide(L)'
;MPINKFGLFEPRNDATGTSGSWDRLVKSYVHENALCRVVTDYDARSRKIRRVAQPEADTDAVNKLYVESCVKRLMNRQKESDEKLTSFEKDVRAIQIVLDKLQRAANANSETAINLNEQQ
;
A
#
# COMPACT_ATOMS: atom_id res chain seq x y z
N MET A 1 26.40 -19.12 -32.27
CA MET A 1 25.65 -18.32 -33.26
C MET A 1 25.56 -16.91 -32.71
N PRO A 2 25.91 -15.87 -33.47
CA PRO A 2 25.77 -14.50 -33.01
C PRO A 2 24.28 -14.17 -32.83
N ILE A 3 23.99 -13.49 -31.73
CA ILE A 3 22.66 -13.04 -31.33
C ILE A 3 22.71 -11.51 -31.32
N ASN A 4 21.74 -10.87 -31.97
CA ASN A 4 21.71 -9.42 -32.04
C ASN A 4 21.24 -8.79 -30.71
N LYS A 5 21.26 -7.46 -30.63
CA LYS A 5 20.81 -6.69 -29.44
C LYS A 5 19.34 -6.93 -29.04
N PHE A 6 18.56 -7.61 -29.87
CA PHE A 6 17.17 -8.00 -29.62
C PHE A 6 17.01 -9.48 -29.24
N GLY A 7 18.11 -10.22 -29.04
CA GLY A 7 18.01 -11.63 -28.67
C GLY A 7 17.63 -12.55 -29.83
N LEU A 8 17.62 -12.05 -31.07
CA LEU A 8 17.31 -12.85 -32.26
C LEU A 8 18.60 -13.39 -32.90
N PHE A 9 18.56 -14.62 -33.39
CA PHE A 9 19.66 -15.24 -34.12
C PHE A 9 19.94 -14.46 -35.42
N GLU A 10 21.20 -14.18 -35.73
CA GLU A 10 21.58 -13.69 -37.06
C GLU A 10 21.53 -14.86 -38.07
N PRO A 11 21.06 -14.64 -39.31
CA PRO A 11 21.07 -15.68 -40.32
C PRO A 11 22.49 -15.88 -40.85
N ARG A 12 22.70 -17.00 -41.54
CA ARG A 12 23.83 -17.12 -42.44
C ARG A 12 23.64 -16.17 -43.62
N ASN A 13 24.69 -15.48 -44.02
CA ASN A 13 24.72 -14.57 -45.17
C ASN A 13 24.60 -15.37 -46.49
N ASP A 14 23.41 -15.83 -46.85
CA ASP A 14 23.09 -16.28 -48.21
C ASP A 14 22.42 -15.14 -49.00
N ALA A 15 23.07 -14.76 -50.10
CA ALA A 15 22.98 -13.44 -50.72
C ALA A 15 21.71 -13.18 -51.57
N THR A 16 20.57 -13.85 -51.35
CA THR A 16 19.43 -13.76 -52.30
C THR A 16 18.03 -13.63 -51.72
N GLY A 17 17.80 -13.42 -50.41
CA GLY A 17 16.41 -13.36 -49.93
C GLY A 17 16.08 -12.70 -48.59
N THR A 18 16.95 -11.89 -48.00
CA THR A 18 16.90 -11.70 -46.54
C THR A 18 16.49 -10.33 -46.00
N SER A 19 16.52 -9.22 -46.75
CA SER A 19 16.28 -7.89 -46.12
C SER A 19 14.84 -7.70 -45.61
N GLY A 20 13.82 -8.14 -46.36
CA GLY A 20 12.42 -8.08 -45.93
C GLY A 20 12.06 -9.07 -44.81
N SER A 21 12.80 -10.17 -44.71
CA SER A 21 12.62 -11.19 -43.66
C SER A 21 13.07 -10.67 -42.29
N TRP A 22 14.21 -9.96 -42.23
CA TRP A 22 14.70 -9.31 -41.00
C TRP A 22 13.78 -8.21 -40.49
N ASP A 23 13.35 -7.34 -41.41
CA ASP A 23 12.46 -6.25 -41.07
C ASP A 23 11.16 -6.78 -40.43
N ARG A 24 10.60 -7.86 -40.99
CA ARG A 24 9.42 -8.53 -40.42
C ARG A 24 9.68 -9.15 -39.05
N LEU A 25 10.78 -9.87 -38.87
CA LEU A 25 11.13 -10.53 -37.60
C LEU A 25 11.38 -9.52 -36.49
N VAL A 26 12.15 -8.46 -36.77
CA VAL A 26 12.42 -7.40 -35.80
C VAL A 26 11.13 -6.67 -35.45
N LYS A 27 10.28 -6.36 -36.43
CA LYS A 27 8.97 -5.75 -36.18
C LYS A 27 8.08 -6.63 -35.31
N SER A 28 8.02 -7.94 -35.57
CA SER A 28 7.25 -8.89 -34.74
C SER A 28 7.78 -8.92 -33.30
N TYR A 29 9.11 -9.04 -33.15
CA TYR A 29 9.73 -9.08 -31.83
C TYR A 29 9.45 -7.81 -31.02
N VAL A 30 9.64 -6.63 -31.63
CA VAL A 30 9.34 -5.36 -30.96
C VAL A 30 7.86 -5.26 -30.63
N HIS A 31 6.98 -5.63 -31.56
CA HIS A 31 5.54 -5.62 -31.34
C HIS A 31 5.09 -6.54 -30.19
N GLU A 32 5.75 -7.67 -30.01
CA GLU A 32 5.39 -8.66 -28.98
C GLU A 32 5.99 -8.38 -27.59
N ASN A 33 7.09 -7.61 -27.52
CA ASN A 33 7.87 -7.43 -26.28
C ASN A 33 7.97 -5.98 -25.80
N ALA A 34 7.63 -4.99 -26.62
CA ALA A 34 7.63 -3.58 -26.24
C ALA A 34 6.28 -3.12 -25.67
N LEU A 35 6.29 -1.97 -24.98
CA LEU A 35 5.06 -1.24 -24.66
C LEU A 35 4.44 -0.72 -25.95
N CYS A 36 3.27 -1.24 -26.29
CA CYS A 36 2.56 -0.84 -27.49
C CYS A 36 1.52 0.23 -27.15
N ARG A 37 1.49 1.32 -27.92
CA ARG A 37 0.43 2.32 -27.77
C ARG A 37 -0.87 1.77 -28.37
N VAL A 38 -1.91 1.63 -27.55
CA VAL A 38 -3.26 1.21 -27.93
C VAL A 38 -4.18 2.41 -27.73
N VAL A 39 -4.54 3.07 -28.82
CA VAL A 39 -5.33 4.32 -28.81
C VAL A 39 -4.65 5.40 -27.97
N THR A 40 -5.02 5.56 -26.70
CA THR A 40 -4.44 6.51 -25.74
C THR A 40 -3.48 5.88 -24.74
N ASP A 41 -3.51 4.55 -24.58
CA ASP A 41 -2.85 3.86 -23.47
C ASP A 41 -1.61 3.09 -23.92
N TYR A 42 -0.74 2.70 -22.98
CA TYR A 42 0.37 1.79 -23.24
C TYR A 42 0.07 0.41 -22.68
N ASP A 43 0.06 -0.60 -23.55
CA ASP A 43 -0.17 -1.99 -23.19
C ASP A 43 1.17 -2.76 -23.10
N ALA A 44 1.39 -3.40 -21.94
CA ALA A 44 2.52 -4.29 -21.69
C ALA A 44 2.23 -5.76 -22.01
N ARG A 45 1.02 -6.10 -22.48
CA ARG A 45 0.57 -7.45 -22.83
C ARG A 45 0.79 -8.46 -21.72
N SER A 46 0.41 -8.07 -20.49
CA SER A 46 0.58 -8.87 -19.27
C SER A 46 2.03 -9.22 -18.93
N ARG A 47 3.01 -8.52 -19.51
CA ARG A 47 4.43 -8.70 -19.17
C ARG A 47 4.83 -7.82 -18.00
N LYS A 48 5.79 -8.31 -17.21
CA LYS A 48 6.37 -7.53 -16.11
C LYS A 48 7.29 -6.45 -16.65
N ILE A 49 7.04 -5.21 -16.26
CA ILE A 49 7.99 -4.10 -16.44
C ILE A 49 8.95 -4.13 -15.25
N ARG A 50 10.25 -4.33 -15.52
CA ARG A 50 11.30 -4.42 -14.48
C ARG A 50 12.15 -3.15 -14.51
N ARG A 51 12.87 -2.91 -13.41
CA ARG A 51 13.78 -1.76 -13.25
C ARG A 51 13.08 -0.40 -13.35
N VAL A 52 11.83 -0.33 -12.91
CA VAL A 52 11.11 0.94 -12.72
C VAL A 52 11.66 1.62 -11.46
N ALA A 53 12.07 2.88 -11.59
CA ALA A 53 12.59 3.68 -10.48
C ALA A 53 11.51 3.96 -9.42
N GLN A 54 11.88 4.62 -8.32
CA GLN A 54 10.89 5.17 -7.40
C GLN A 54 10.20 6.38 -8.07
N PRO A 55 8.90 6.58 -7.82
CA PRO A 55 8.18 7.74 -8.36
C PRO A 55 8.67 9.04 -7.69
N GLU A 56 8.81 10.10 -8.49
CA GLU A 56 9.11 11.46 -8.02
C GLU A 56 7.92 12.41 -8.23
N ALA A 57 7.15 12.19 -9.30
CA ALA A 57 5.94 12.96 -9.63
C ALA A 57 4.67 12.10 -9.50
N ASP A 58 3.52 12.76 -9.35
CA ASP A 58 2.21 12.11 -9.21
C ASP A 58 1.81 11.27 -10.45
N THR A 59 2.40 11.57 -11.61
CA THR A 59 2.13 10.87 -12.87
C THR A 59 3.06 9.68 -13.14
N ASP A 60 4.01 9.40 -12.23
CA ASP A 60 4.99 8.34 -12.44
C ASP A 60 4.40 6.95 -12.18
N ALA A 61 4.87 5.98 -12.96
CA ALA A 61 4.56 4.57 -12.70
C ALA A 61 5.26 4.10 -11.41
N VAL A 62 4.51 3.45 -10.54
CA VAL A 62 5.03 2.95 -9.25
C VAL A 62 5.54 1.52 -9.37
N ASN A 63 6.65 1.22 -8.69
CA ASN A 63 7.13 -0.14 -8.53
C ASN A 63 6.52 -0.81 -7.26
N LYS A 64 6.52 -2.15 -7.24
CA LYS A 64 5.93 -2.92 -6.12
C LYS A 64 6.57 -2.60 -4.76
N LEU A 65 7.89 -2.43 -4.72
CA LEU A 65 8.64 -2.16 -3.49
C LEU A 65 8.21 -0.84 -2.84
N TYR A 66 7.96 0.20 -3.65
CA TYR A 66 7.46 1.48 -3.19
C TYR A 66 6.10 1.33 -2.51
N VAL A 67 5.15 0.67 -3.18
CA VAL A 67 3.80 0.45 -2.64
C VAL A 67 3.84 -0.36 -1.34
N GLU A 68 4.60 -1.46 -1.30
CA GLU A 68 4.74 -2.28 -0.09
C GLU A 68 5.33 -1.49 1.09
N SER A 69 6.30 -0.60 0.83
CA SER A 69 6.90 0.26 1.85
C SER A 69 5.90 1.27 2.40
N CYS A 70 5.06 1.88 1.55
CA CYS A 70 4.00 2.79 1.96
C CYS A 70 2.92 2.07 2.78
N VAL A 71 2.48 0.89 2.33
CA VAL A 71 1.49 0.07 3.05
C VAL A 71 2.02 -0.33 4.43
N LYS A 72 3.27 -0.78 4.52
CA LYS A 72 3.90 -1.13 5.80
C LYS A 72 3.94 0.06 6.78
N ARG A 73 4.25 1.26 6.27
CA ARG A 73 4.24 2.49 7.08
C ARG A 73 2.84 2.81 7.59
N LEU A 74 1.82 2.65 6.77
CA LEU A 74 0.42 2.84 7.16
C LEU A 74 0.00 1.85 8.25
N MET A 75 0.31 0.56 8.07
CA MET A 75 0.00 -0.48 9.05
C MET A 75 0.67 -0.21 10.41
N ASN A 76 1.92 0.25 10.40
CA ASN A 76 2.61 0.59 11.64
C ASN A 76 1.93 1.75 12.38
N ARG A 77 1.51 2.80 11.66
CA ARG A 77 0.76 3.93 12.25
C ARG A 77 -0.60 3.51 12.78
N GLN A 78 -1.27 2.61 12.07
CA GLN A 78 -2.54 2.04 12.52
C GLN A 78 -2.34 1.27 13.83
N LYS A 79 -1.35 0.38 13.87
CA LYS A 79 -1.03 -0.39 15.09
C LYS A 79 -0.72 0.53 16.28
N GLU A 80 0.07 1.58 16.09
CA GLU A 80 0.37 2.55 17.16
C GLU A 80 -0.90 3.26 17.65
N SER A 81 -1.81 3.59 16.73
CA SER A 81 -3.09 4.22 17.08
C SER A 81 -3.99 3.27 17.87
N ASP A 82 -4.05 2.00 17.47
CA ASP A 82 -4.82 0.97 18.17
C ASP A 82 -4.28 0.73 19.59
N GLU A 83 -2.96 0.67 19.76
CA GLU A 83 -2.34 0.54 21.09
C GLU A 83 -2.69 1.72 22.01
N LYS A 84 -2.63 2.96 21.49
CA LYS A 84 -3.03 4.16 22.23
C LYS A 84 -4.52 4.16 22.58
N LEU A 85 -5.38 3.71 21.67
CA LEU A 85 -6.81 3.57 21.95
C LEU A 85 -7.05 2.58 23.09
N THR A 86 -6.39 1.42 23.06
CA THR A 86 -6.56 0.42 24.14
C THR A 86 -6.07 0.93 25.49
N SER A 87 -5.02 1.75 25.56
CA SER A 87 -4.60 2.36 26.83
C SER A 87 -5.61 3.40 27.29
N PHE A 88 -6.06 4.27 26.39
CA PHE A 88 -7.05 5.30 26.69
C PHE A 88 -8.36 4.68 27.19
N GLU A 89 -8.83 3.60 26.59
CA GLU A 89 -10.00 2.87 27.08
C GLU A 89 -9.83 2.33 28.50
N LYS A 90 -8.61 1.88 28.87
CA LYS A 90 -8.34 1.45 30.26
C LYS A 90 -8.41 2.63 31.22
N ASP A 91 -7.86 3.76 30.84
CA ASP A 91 -7.89 4.98 31.66
C ASP A 91 -9.33 5.48 31.85
N VAL A 92 -10.13 5.49 30.78
CA VAL A 92 -11.57 5.81 30.85
C VAL A 92 -12.31 4.86 31.79
N ARG A 93 -12.05 3.55 31.70
CA ARG A 93 -12.64 2.56 32.63
C ARG A 93 -12.24 2.82 34.07
N ALA A 94 -10.98 3.18 34.33
CA ALA A 94 -10.51 3.52 35.67
C ALA A 94 -11.22 4.76 36.23
N ILE A 95 -11.39 5.80 35.42
CA ILE A 95 -12.13 7.01 35.78
C ILE A 95 -13.59 6.68 36.10
N GLN A 96 -14.25 5.83 35.29
CA GLN A 96 -15.63 5.42 35.52
C GLN A 96 -15.78 4.75 36.91
N ILE A 97 -14.86 3.85 37.26
CA ILE A 97 -14.87 3.19 38.58
C ILE A 97 -14.75 4.21 39.73
N VAL A 98 -13.89 5.22 39.56
CA VAL A 98 -13.72 6.28 40.57
C VAL A 98 -14.99 7.11 40.69
N LEU A 99 -15.62 7.47 39.57
CA LEU A 99 -16.89 8.21 39.55
C LEU A 99 -18.01 7.45 40.27
N ASP A 100 -18.14 6.14 40.02
CA ASP A 100 -19.14 5.29 40.68
C ASP A 100 -18.91 5.17 42.19
N LYS A 101 -17.65 5.24 42.64
CA LYS A 101 -17.32 5.26 44.08
C LYS A 101 -17.69 6.60 44.71
N LEU A 102 -17.35 7.71 44.06
CA LEU A 102 -17.70 9.06 44.53
C LEU A 102 -19.21 9.25 44.61
N GLN A 103 -19.97 8.78 43.62
CA GLN A 103 -21.42 8.86 43.63
C GLN A 103 -22.02 8.13 44.83
N ARG A 104 -21.54 6.93 45.13
CA ARG A 104 -22.00 6.15 46.29
C ARG A 104 -21.67 6.83 47.62
N ALA A 105 -20.47 7.38 47.76
CA ALA A 105 -20.07 8.11 48.96
C ALA A 105 -20.91 9.38 49.18
N ALA A 106 -21.19 10.12 48.10
CA ALA A 106 -22.04 11.30 48.16
C ALA A 106 -23.47 10.97 48.61
N ASN A 107 -24.06 9.90 48.07
CA ASN A 107 -25.40 9.45 48.45
C ASN A 107 -25.46 9.05 49.93
N ALA A 108 -24.48 8.27 50.42
CA ALA A 108 -24.42 7.87 51.83
C ALA A 108 -24.26 9.07 52.79
N ASN A 109 -23.48 10.07 52.41
CA ASN A 109 -23.35 11.31 53.19
C ASN A 109 -24.66 12.12 53.24
N SER A 110 -25.44 12.10 52.15
CA SER A 110 -26.77 12.75 52.15
C SER A 110 -27.74 12.05 53.11
N GLU A 111 -27.76 10.72 53.13
CA GLU A 111 -28.65 9.94 54.02
C GLU A 111 -28.30 10.16 55.50
N THR A 112 -27.00 10.18 55.83
CA THR A 112 -26.54 10.47 57.21
C THR A 112 -26.86 11.89 57.67
N ALA A 113 -26.74 12.89 56.79
CA ALA A 113 -27.09 14.27 57.10
C ALA A 113 -28.59 14.47 57.37
N ILE A 114 -29.47 13.75 56.64
CA ILE A 114 -30.92 13.79 56.87
C ILE A 114 -31.27 13.20 58.24
N ASN A 115 -30.74 12.02 58.57
CA ASN A 115 -31.03 11.32 59.82
C ASN A 115 -30.58 12.09 61.07
N LEU A 116 -29.51 12.90 60.99
CA LEU A 116 -29.04 13.73 62.10
C LEU A 116 -29.97 14.91 62.40
N ASN A 117 -30.64 15.47 61.39
CA ASN A 117 -31.59 16.57 61.57
C ASN A 117 -32.95 16.10 62.12
N GLU A 118 -33.31 14.82 61.94
CA GLU A 118 -34.55 14.25 62.48
C GLU A 118 -34.44 13.83 63.97
N GLN A 119 -33.23 13.86 64.55
CA GLN A 119 -32.97 13.50 65.96
C GLN A 119 -32.80 14.69 66.92
N GLN A 120 -32.98 15.93 66.45
CA GLN A 120 -32.95 17.16 67.26
C GLN A 120 -34.34 17.77 67.41
#